data_AF-A0A0Q5P498-F1
#
_entry.id   AF-A0A0Q5P498-F1
#
_cell.length_a   1.000
_cell.length_b   1.000
_cell.length_c   1.000
_cell.angle_alpha   90.00
_cell.angle_beta   90.00
_cell.angle_gamma   90.00
#
_symmetry.space_group_name_H-M   'P 1'
#
loop_
_entity.id
_entity.type
_entity.pdbx_description
1 polymer ?
#
loop_
_entity_poly.entity_id
_entity_poly.type
_entity_poly.pdbx_seq_one_letter_code
_entity_poly.pdbx_strand_id
1 'polypeptide(L)'
;MTLQTYEPSTAVITSVGTATSGGVANSTKPVITGTADAGNIVEVYDGIRPLGSTLADSNGYWELATVADIKTGSHSFAAIAHDTLGNFGASSALVHVAISAATLPAPVVTHIATSDGDAVPIGGATYDTAPSVSGTGKSGDTISLYDGTHLIGTAVVDVSGQWSVTTPDELVDGRHDFYAIETNTAGAHSAESNHVALTIDTSTPSAPVILGMLDHVGPVQGLVAGFSVIDDSRPTVFGTGQPGEVISLLQGMAVVGSTVVGADGTWAVRPDAIMSDGTYPGFRAMATNAAGTESSWAKSLYWFTIDTSTPGAPAITGVSDGLGSLIAPGGTTDVTRPVISGSGQPGHLVNVYDGSTLIGSSYVDGYGNWTVHPAAALSADVHNLSAIELTRAGVPGATSKHFLFLIETPVLKSGMHISDVLDHSDTANVAGHETSVHAVTPGEGTTEASSAFHVTSDHGIIDLTSFAAKPIESKPLNGEASSGVSQHAILKLSLADVLNAGEQDLFHKDGKQQLIVNGKEGDTVDLSNAHVAGLADGEWQQHGTAQVSGVTYNVYEHSGAHAELLAQQDIQVVVH
;
A
#
# COMPACT_ATOMS: atom_id res chain seq x y z
N MET A 1 88.86 65.74 -58.55
CA MET A 1 87.78 65.24 -57.67
C MET A 1 87.48 63.83 -58.16
N THR A 2 88.13 62.83 -57.59
CA THR A 2 87.85 61.42 -57.89
C THR A 2 86.51 61.10 -57.23
N LEU A 3 85.47 60.91 -58.04
CA LEU A 3 84.24 60.26 -57.61
C LEU A 3 84.60 58.82 -57.28
N GLN A 4 84.93 58.57 -56.02
CA GLN A 4 85.03 57.23 -55.51
C GLN A 4 83.58 56.74 -55.38
N THR A 5 83.14 55.98 -56.38
CA THR A 5 81.88 55.23 -56.33
C THR A 5 82.05 54.19 -55.24
N TYR A 6 81.61 54.52 -54.02
CA TYR A 6 81.58 53.57 -52.93
C TYR A 6 80.40 52.64 -53.20
N GLU A 7 80.68 51.47 -53.77
CA GLU A 7 79.66 50.42 -53.85
C GLU A 7 79.25 50.07 -52.41
N PRO A 8 77.95 50.10 -52.10
CA PRO A 8 77.43 49.67 -50.81
C PRO A 8 77.97 48.32 -50.35
N SER A 9 78.18 48.18 -49.04
CA SER A 9 78.45 46.86 -48.46
C SER A 9 77.27 45.91 -48.67
N THR A 10 77.56 44.62 -48.65
CA THR A 10 76.54 43.57 -48.77
C THR A 10 75.56 43.65 -47.60
N ALA A 11 74.27 43.79 -47.90
CA ALA A 11 73.22 43.68 -46.88
C ALA A 11 73.23 42.27 -46.26
N VAL A 12 72.83 42.17 -44.99
CA VAL A 12 72.70 40.90 -44.27
C VAL A 12 71.29 40.79 -43.74
N ILE A 13 70.63 39.65 -43.96
CA ILE A 13 69.37 39.30 -43.28
C ILE A 13 69.73 38.60 -41.97
N THR A 14 69.28 39.13 -40.84
CA THR A 14 69.51 38.54 -39.51
C THR A 14 68.37 37.64 -39.07
N SER A 15 67.12 37.95 -39.43
CA SER A 15 65.98 37.09 -39.14
C SER A 15 64.81 37.27 -40.11
N VAL A 16 63.95 36.25 -40.18
CA VAL A 16 62.63 36.28 -40.82
C VAL A 16 61.63 35.94 -39.72
N GLY A 17 60.95 36.95 -39.17
CA GLY A 17 60.27 36.85 -37.89
C GLY A 17 61.29 36.52 -36.79
N THR A 18 61.02 35.46 -36.03
CA THR A 18 61.94 34.94 -35.00
C THR A 18 62.93 33.89 -35.55
N ALA A 19 62.83 33.52 -36.82
CA ALA A 19 63.65 32.46 -37.41
C ALA A 19 64.97 32.99 -37.99
N THR A 20 66.05 32.23 -37.80
CA THR A 20 67.30 32.36 -38.54
C THR A 20 67.35 31.34 -39.69
N SER A 21 68.39 31.39 -40.53
CA SER A 21 68.54 30.44 -41.66
C SER A 21 68.52 28.97 -41.18
N GLY A 22 67.71 28.15 -41.83
CA GLY A 22 67.35 26.78 -41.45
C GLY A 22 66.14 26.66 -40.52
N GLY A 23 65.61 27.76 -40.01
CA GLY A 23 64.50 27.80 -39.05
C GLY A 23 63.10 27.87 -39.67
N VAL A 24 62.11 28.00 -38.79
CA VAL A 24 60.68 28.13 -39.14
C VAL A 24 60.14 29.45 -38.59
N ALA A 25 59.57 30.29 -39.45
CA ALA A 25 58.83 31.47 -39.05
C ALA A 25 57.33 31.13 -38.96
N ASN A 26 56.78 31.18 -37.74
CA ASN A 26 55.38 30.87 -37.45
C ASN A 26 54.43 32.03 -37.75
N SER A 27 54.60 32.66 -38.91
CA SER A 27 53.77 33.73 -39.41
C SER A 27 53.89 33.80 -40.92
N THR A 28 52.75 33.91 -41.61
CA THR A 28 52.71 34.23 -43.05
C THR A 28 53.03 35.70 -43.33
N LYS A 29 53.10 36.55 -42.30
CA LYS A 29 53.55 37.94 -42.38
C LYS A 29 54.74 38.19 -41.45
N PRO A 30 55.91 37.58 -41.71
CA PRO A 30 57.08 37.80 -40.86
C PRO A 30 57.66 39.20 -41.07
N VAL A 31 58.12 39.84 -39.99
CA VAL A 31 59.00 41.01 -40.11
C VAL A 31 60.41 40.50 -40.43
N ILE A 32 60.99 40.93 -41.54
CA ILE A 32 62.36 40.56 -41.95
C ILE A 32 63.31 41.65 -41.44
N THR A 33 64.37 41.25 -40.74
CA THR A 33 65.33 42.19 -40.15
C THR A 33 66.73 41.93 -40.65
N GLY A 34 67.60 42.94 -40.57
CA GLY A 34 68.98 42.79 -40.98
C GLY A 34 69.85 44.01 -40.74
N THR A 35 71.06 43.96 -41.34
CA THR A 35 72.01 45.08 -41.33
C THR A 35 72.44 45.49 -42.75
N ALA A 36 72.75 46.77 -42.96
CA ALA A 36 73.38 47.33 -44.15
C ALA A 36 74.11 48.63 -43.79
N ASP A 37 74.86 49.24 -44.71
CA ASP A 37 75.43 50.57 -44.47
C ASP A 37 74.32 51.60 -44.16
N ALA A 38 74.53 52.42 -43.14
CA ALA A 38 73.55 53.40 -42.67
C ALA A 38 73.12 54.35 -43.79
N GLY A 39 71.80 54.54 -43.95
CA GLY A 39 71.21 55.41 -44.97
C GLY A 39 71.06 54.78 -46.36
N ASN A 40 71.45 53.51 -46.55
CA ASN A 40 71.19 52.80 -47.81
C ASN A 40 69.78 52.20 -47.83
N ILE A 41 69.24 52.07 -49.04
CA ILE A 41 67.95 51.42 -49.30
C ILE A 41 68.20 49.92 -49.46
N VAL A 42 67.49 49.10 -48.71
CA VAL A 42 67.56 47.63 -48.75
C VAL A 42 66.32 47.08 -49.43
N GLU A 43 66.50 46.41 -50.57
CA GLU A 43 65.47 45.66 -51.28
C GLU A 43 65.51 44.20 -50.84
N VAL A 44 64.36 43.63 -50.45
CA VAL A 44 64.25 42.25 -49.96
C VAL A 44 63.45 41.40 -50.94
N TYR A 45 63.92 40.18 -51.18
CA TYR A 45 63.39 39.24 -52.16
C TYR A 45 63.10 37.88 -51.52
N ASP A 46 62.09 37.17 -52.03
CA ASP A 46 61.82 35.74 -51.81
C ASP A 46 62.03 35.00 -53.14
N GLY A 47 63.16 34.30 -53.25
CA GLY A 47 63.68 33.86 -54.55
C GLY A 47 63.93 35.06 -55.46
N ILE A 48 63.16 35.16 -56.54
CA ILE A 48 63.20 36.30 -57.48
C ILE A 48 62.07 37.31 -57.25
N ARG A 49 61.15 37.04 -56.31
CA ARG A 49 59.97 37.89 -56.09
C ARG A 49 60.34 39.03 -55.12
N PRO A 50 60.21 40.30 -55.52
CA PRO A 50 60.41 41.41 -54.60
C PRO A 50 59.31 41.42 -53.53
N LEU A 51 59.70 41.55 -52.26
CA LEU A 51 58.79 41.67 -51.12
C LEU A 51 58.59 43.13 -50.70
N GLY A 52 59.61 43.96 -50.91
CA GLY A 52 59.57 45.38 -50.58
C GLY A 52 60.98 45.95 -50.38
N SER A 53 61.03 47.23 -50.00
CA SER A 53 62.27 47.93 -49.68
C SER A 53 62.11 48.73 -48.39
N THR A 54 63.21 48.93 -47.67
CA THR A 54 63.28 49.71 -46.43
C THR A 54 64.60 50.48 -46.36
N LEU A 55 64.73 51.45 -45.44
CA LEU A 55 65.97 52.21 -45.24
C LEU A 55 66.72 51.64 -44.03
N ALA A 56 68.04 51.45 -44.15
CA ALA A 56 68.89 51.18 -43.00
C ALA A 56 69.06 52.42 -42.14
N ASP A 57 68.83 52.30 -40.83
CA ASP A 57 68.91 53.39 -39.87
C ASP A 57 70.35 53.88 -39.65
N SER A 58 70.54 54.87 -38.77
CA SER A 58 71.86 55.43 -38.47
C SER A 58 72.86 54.42 -37.86
N ASN A 59 72.37 53.30 -37.34
CA ASN A 59 73.16 52.20 -36.80
C ASN A 59 73.33 51.04 -37.81
N GLY A 60 72.77 51.18 -39.00
CA GLY A 60 72.77 50.18 -40.05
C GLY A 60 71.74 49.07 -39.88
N TYR A 61 70.83 49.16 -38.90
CA TYR A 61 69.73 48.20 -38.74
C TYR A 61 68.59 48.53 -39.69
N TRP A 62 67.93 47.50 -40.23
CA TRP A 62 66.74 47.66 -41.04
C TRP A 62 65.69 46.60 -40.69
N GLU A 63 64.42 46.97 -40.88
CA GLU A 63 63.29 46.06 -40.78
C GLU A 63 62.31 46.27 -41.95
N LEU A 64 61.75 45.17 -42.43
CA LEU A 64 60.71 45.14 -43.46
C LEU A 64 59.52 44.33 -42.94
N ALA A 65 58.41 45.01 -42.68
CA ALA A 65 57.12 44.37 -42.46
C ALA A 65 56.51 43.95 -43.80
N THR A 66 56.28 42.65 -44.00
CA THR A 66 55.65 42.13 -45.22
C THR A 66 54.18 42.54 -45.29
N VAL A 67 53.76 43.15 -46.40
CA VAL A 67 52.38 43.64 -46.56
C VAL A 67 51.42 42.53 -47.00
N ALA A 68 51.91 41.61 -47.83
CA ALA A 68 51.15 40.45 -48.30
C ALA A 68 51.61 39.17 -47.60
N ASP A 69 50.70 38.21 -47.46
CA ASP A 69 51.03 36.89 -46.95
C ASP A 69 52.07 36.20 -47.86
N ILE A 70 53.16 35.77 -47.24
CA ILE A 70 54.06 34.78 -47.81
C ILE A 70 53.38 33.42 -47.64
N LYS A 71 53.32 32.64 -48.72
CA LYS A 71 52.72 31.31 -48.70
C LYS A 71 53.46 30.42 -47.68
N THR A 72 52.76 29.41 -47.17
CA THR A 72 53.43 28.41 -46.33
C THR A 72 54.34 27.52 -47.20
N GLY A 73 55.43 27.04 -46.61
CA GLY A 73 56.42 26.21 -47.28
C GLY A 73 57.85 26.74 -47.12
N SER A 74 58.80 26.20 -47.88
CA SER A 74 60.20 26.61 -47.84
C SER A 74 60.45 27.84 -48.71
N HIS A 75 61.07 28.86 -48.13
CA HIS A 75 61.43 30.12 -48.79
C HIS A 75 62.92 30.38 -48.68
N SER A 76 63.45 31.17 -49.63
CA SER A 76 64.85 31.58 -49.66
C SER A 76 64.91 33.09 -49.83
N PHE A 77 65.29 33.79 -48.77
CA PHE A 77 65.30 35.25 -48.73
C PHE A 77 66.68 35.80 -49.09
N ALA A 78 66.69 36.89 -49.85
CA ALA A 78 67.90 37.65 -50.18
C ALA A 78 67.63 39.15 -50.02
N ALA A 79 68.66 39.91 -49.68
CA ALA A 79 68.61 41.37 -49.61
C ALA A 79 69.71 42.00 -50.45
N ILE A 80 69.40 43.11 -51.11
CA ILE A 80 70.35 43.91 -51.89
C ILE A 80 70.24 45.36 -51.41
N ALA A 81 71.36 45.96 -50.97
CA ALA A 81 71.41 47.37 -50.62
C ALA A 81 71.86 48.22 -51.82
N HIS A 82 71.31 49.42 -51.96
CA HIS A 82 71.82 50.44 -52.87
C HIS A 82 71.88 51.82 -52.19
N ASP A 83 72.82 52.66 -52.63
CA ASP A 83 72.90 54.05 -52.16
C ASP A 83 71.83 54.94 -52.83
N THR A 84 71.73 56.20 -52.39
CA THR A 84 70.75 57.15 -52.96
C THR A 84 71.04 57.56 -54.41
N LEU A 85 72.21 57.19 -54.96
CA LEU A 85 72.60 57.43 -56.34
C LEU A 85 72.28 56.21 -57.24
N GLY A 86 71.79 55.11 -56.67
CA GLY A 86 71.43 53.88 -57.38
C GLY A 86 72.59 52.92 -57.62
N ASN A 87 73.70 53.06 -56.89
CA ASN A 87 74.78 52.07 -56.93
C ASN A 87 74.40 50.87 -56.06
N PHE A 88 74.30 49.68 -56.65
CA PHE A 88 73.92 48.45 -55.95
C PHE A 88 75.14 47.73 -55.37
N GLY A 89 75.01 47.23 -54.15
CA GLY A 89 75.95 46.27 -53.56
C GLY A 89 75.67 44.84 -54.03
N ALA A 90 76.50 43.90 -53.55
CA ALA A 90 76.27 42.47 -53.79
C ALA A 90 75.01 41.95 -53.06
N SER A 91 74.40 40.89 -53.60
CA SER A 91 73.33 40.16 -52.92
C SER A 91 73.83 39.54 -51.61
N SER A 92 72.99 39.57 -50.58
CA SER A 92 73.21 38.82 -49.34
C SER A 92 73.33 37.31 -49.60
N ALA A 93 73.91 36.59 -48.64
CA ALA A 93 73.73 35.14 -48.57
C ALA A 93 72.24 34.78 -48.46
N LEU A 94 71.84 33.64 -49.01
CA LEU A 94 70.46 33.16 -48.92
C LEU A 94 70.13 32.75 -47.48
N VAL A 95 69.02 33.27 -46.97
CA VAL A 95 68.43 32.84 -45.69
C VAL A 95 67.26 31.91 -46.00
N HIS A 96 67.45 30.62 -45.74
CA HIS A 96 66.42 29.61 -45.98
C HIS A 96 65.51 29.51 -44.76
N VAL A 97 64.22 29.81 -44.89
CA VAL A 97 63.27 29.72 -43.77
C VAL A 97 62.00 29.05 -44.26
N ALA A 98 61.47 28.12 -43.47
CA ALA A 98 60.13 27.62 -43.71
C ALA A 98 59.10 28.59 -43.11
N ILE A 99 58.15 29.04 -43.93
CA ILE A 99 57.01 29.83 -43.49
C ILE A 99 55.88 28.87 -43.11
N SER A 100 55.35 29.01 -41.90
CA SER A 100 54.15 28.31 -41.43
C SER A 100 53.11 29.34 -40.97
N ALA A 101 51.83 28.94 -40.99
CA ALA A 101 50.79 29.72 -40.35
C ALA A 101 50.97 29.66 -38.83
N ALA A 102 50.63 30.74 -38.13
CA ALA A 102 50.56 30.72 -36.68
C ALA A 102 49.48 29.73 -36.24
N THR A 103 49.84 28.72 -35.44
CA THR A 103 48.88 27.77 -34.87
C THR A 103 48.35 28.33 -33.55
N LEU A 104 47.05 28.58 -33.48
CA LEU A 104 46.36 28.88 -32.23
C LEU A 104 45.87 27.58 -31.56
N PRO A 105 45.97 27.46 -30.22
CA PRO A 105 45.26 26.42 -29.49
C PRO A 105 43.75 26.50 -29.79
N ALA A 106 43.08 25.37 -29.94
CA ALA A 106 41.63 25.38 -30.03
C ALA A 106 41.03 25.85 -28.68
N PRO A 107 39.94 26.65 -28.70
CA PRO A 107 39.18 26.93 -27.49
C PRO A 107 38.52 25.64 -26.98
N VAL A 108 37.95 25.69 -25.77
CA VAL A 108 37.22 24.56 -25.18
C VAL A 108 35.82 25.01 -24.82
N VAL A 109 34.79 24.27 -25.28
CA VAL A 109 33.42 24.45 -24.83
C VAL A 109 33.22 23.63 -23.55
N THR A 110 32.78 24.27 -22.48
CA THR A 110 32.72 23.62 -21.15
C THR A 110 31.32 23.52 -20.59
N HIS A 111 30.41 24.44 -20.94
CA HIS A 111 29.07 24.49 -20.36
C HIS A 111 28.00 24.90 -21.36
N ILE A 112 26.80 24.36 -21.15
CA ILE A 112 25.55 24.82 -21.74
C ILE A 112 24.62 25.17 -20.59
N ALA A 113 23.90 26.29 -20.71
CA ALA A 113 22.87 26.68 -19.75
C ALA A 113 21.63 27.22 -20.48
N THR A 114 20.47 27.12 -19.85
CA THR A 114 19.26 27.83 -20.29
C THR A 114 19.48 29.35 -20.25
N SER A 115 18.61 30.11 -20.91
CA SER A 115 18.54 31.57 -20.82
C SER A 115 18.33 32.09 -19.39
N ASP A 116 17.73 31.29 -18.51
CA ASP A 116 17.59 31.58 -17.07
C ASP A 116 18.85 31.23 -16.24
N GLY A 117 19.83 30.57 -16.86
CA GLY A 117 21.13 30.23 -16.27
C GLY A 117 21.22 28.83 -15.65
N ASP A 118 20.19 27.98 -15.83
CA ASP A 118 20.22 26.60 -15.34
C ASP A 118 21.13 25.74 -16.21
N ALA A 119 22.05 25.00 -15.58
CA ALA A 119 23.00 24.16 -16.30
C ALA A 119 22.30 22.99 -17.00
N VAL A 120 22.57 22.82 -18.30
CA VAL A 120 22.12 21.67 -19.07
C VAL A 120 23.31 20.71 -19.24
N PRO A 121 23.18 19.43 -18.85
CA PRO A 121 24.23 18.45 -19.08
C PRO A 121 24.61 18.35 -20.55
N ILE A 122 25.91 18.21 -20.86
CA ILE A 122 26.37 17.98 -22.23
C ILE A 122 25.76 16.68 -22.76
N GLY A 123 25.10 16.74 -23.92
CA GLY A 123 24.32 15.65 -24.49
C GLY A 123 22.91 15.51 -23.93
N GLY A 124 22.49 16.40 -23.02
CA GLY A 124 21.15 16.45 -22.46
C GLY A 124 20.13 17.13 -23.38
N ALA A 125 18.96 17.39 -22.82
CA ALA A 125 17.86 18.07 -23.49
C ALA A 125 17.37 19.28 -22.69
N THR A 126 16.79 20.25 -23.37
CA THR A 126 16.11 21.41 -22.76
C THR A 126 14.95 21.87 -23.64
N TYR A 127 13.92 22.44 -23.03
CA TYR A 127 12.83 23.11 -23.75
C TYR A 127 13.18 24.56 -24.12
N ASP A 128 14.30 25.09 -23.60
CA ASP A 128 14.75 26.44 -23.88
C ASP A 128 15.38 26.53 -25.27
N THR A 129 14.71 27.23 -26.18
CA THR A 129 15.15 27.40 -27.57
C THR A 129 16.27 28.43 -27.72
N ALA A 130 16.64 29.18 -26.68
CA ALA A 130 17.69 30.20 -26.72
C ALA A 130 18.80 29.96 -25.66
N PRO A 131 19.47 28.79 -25.65
CA PRO A 131 20.47 28.48 -24.64
C PRO A 131 21.74 29.35 -24.77
N SER A 132 22.51 29.40 -23.69
CA SER A 132 23.86 29.94 -23.68
C SER A 132 24.90 28.83 -23.70
N VAL A 133 25.95 29.03 -24.50
CA VAL A 133 27.09 28.13 -24.61
C VAL A 133 28.34 28.89 -24.19
N SER A 134 29.13 28.31 -23.30
CA SER A 134 30.31 28.97 -22.73
C SER A 134 31.52 28.06 -22.64
N GLY A 135 32.69 28.66 -22.50
CA GLY A 135 33.94 27.96 -22.60
C GLY A 135 35.16 28.79 -22.22
N THR A 136 36.33 28.22 -22.51
CA THR A 136 37.63 28.86 -22.29
C THR A 136 38.34 29.16 -23.60
N GLY A 137 39.12 30.24 -23.61
CA GLY A 137 39.98 30.64 -24.74
C GLY A 137 41.11 31.56 -24.27
N LYS A 138 41.81 32.16 -25.22
CA LYS A 138 42.84 33.16 -24.98
C LYS A 138 42.22 34.56 -24.86
N SER A 139 42.41 35.20 -23.70
CA SER A 139 41.96 36.57 -23.42
C SER A 139 42.25 37.54 -24.58
N GLY A 140 41.22 38.26 -25.01
CA GLY A 140 41.28 39.27 -26.08
C GLY A 140 41.07 38.72 -27.50
N ASP A 141 41.10 37.40 -27.69
CA ASP A 141 40.74 36.78 -28.96
C ASP A 141 39.21 36.69 -29.11
N THR A 142 38.73 36.49 -30.34
CA THR A 142 37.30 36.38 -30.66
C THR A 142 36.92 34.93 -30.94
N ILE A 143 35.88 34.45 -30.26
CA ILE A 143 35.24 33.16 -30.48
C ILE A 143 34.12 33.30 -31.51
N SER A 144 34.06 32.36 -32.45
CA SER A 144 32.90 32.11 -33.32
C SER A 144 32.31 30.76 -32.94
N LEU A 145 31.06 30.76 -32.47
CA LEU A 145 30.31 29.55 -32.09
C LEU A 145 29.46 29.07 -33.26
N TYR A 146 29.54 27.79 -33.57
CA TYR A 146 28.81 27.13 -34.64
C TYR A 146 27.90 26.03 -34.11
N ASP A 147 26.80 25.79 -34.82
CA ASP A 147 25.99 24.56 -34.76
C ASP A 147 26.05 23.89 -36.13
N GLY A 148 26.77 22.77 -36.21
CA GLY A 148 27.18 22.21 -37.50
C GLY A 148 27.87 23.27 -38.37
N THR A 149 27.35 23.58 -39.55
CA THR A 149 27.95 24.61 -40.44
C THR A 149 27.41 26.02 -40.21
N HIS A 150 26.44 26.22 -39.32
CA HIS A 150 25.77 27.49 -39.12
C HIS A 150 26.45 28.30 -38.01
N LEU A 151 26.86 29.54 -38.31
CA LEU A 151 27.40 30.45 -37.31
C LEU A 151 26.26 30.97 -36.43
N ILE A 152 26.30 30.64 -35.15
CA ILE A 152 25.32 31.06 -34.15
C ILE A 152 25.63 32.47 -33.66
N GLY A 153 26.89 32.75 -33.35
CA GLY A 153 27.28 34.04 -32.78
C GLY A 153 28.76 34.14 -32.48
N THR A 154 29.16 35.30 -31.97
CA THR A 154 30.54 35.58 -31.59
C THR A 154 30.62 36.18 -30.20
N ALA A 155 31.74 35.95 -29.52
CA ALA A 155 32.06 36.55 -28.23
C ALA A 155 33.55 36.85 -28.13
N VAL A 156 33.92 37.87 -27.35
CA VAL A 156 35.33 38.14 -27.02
C VAL A 156 35.67 37.37 -25.75
N VAL A 157 36.82 36.70 -25.74
CA VAL A 157 37.33 36.05 -24.52
C VAL A 157 37.76 37.12 -23.53
N ASP A 158 37.23 37.05 -22.32
CA ASP A 158 37.52 38.01 -21.26
C ASP A 158 38.92 37.83 -20.66
N VAL A 159 39.29 38.72 -19.73
CA VAL A 159 40.60 38.72 -19.05
C VAL A 159 40.85 37.48 -18.17
N SER A 160 39.80 36.75 -17.81
CA SER A 160 39.88 35.49 -17.08
C SER A 160 39.96 34.27 -18.00
N GLY A 161 39.94 34.48 -19.32
CA GLY A 161 39.99 33.42 -20.32
C GLY A 161 38.63 32.76 -20.56
N GLN A 162 37.53 33.36 -20.13
CA GLN A 162 36.17 32.83 -20.33
C GLN A 162 35.45 33.54 -21.48
N TRP A 163 34.51 32.84 -22.09
CA TRP A 163 33.60 33.39 -23.09
C TRP A 163 32.23 32.76 -22.95
N SER A 164 31.19 33.48 -23.40
CA SER A 164 29.82 32.98 -23.46
C SER A 164 29.09 33.58 -24.66
N VAL A 165 28.32 32.76 -25.37
CA VAL A 165 27.44 33.14 -26.47
C VAL A 165 26.05 32.63 -26.14
N THR A 166 25.10 33.56 -25.97
CA THR A 166 23.66 33.23 -26.00
C THR A 166 23.22 33.16 -27.45
N THR A 167 22.52 32.10 -27.85
CA THR A 167 22.01 31.98 -29.22
C THR A 167 21.04 33.14 -29.50
N PRO A 168 21.31 34.01 -30.49
CA PRO A 168 20.51 35.22 -30.70
C PRO A 168 19.14 34.92 -31.32
N ASP A 169 19.05 33.83 -32.07
CA ASP A 169 17.81 33.31 -32.66
C ASP A 169 17.41 32.01 -31.93
N GLU A 170 16.10 31.75 -31.87
CA GLU A 170 15.57 30.50 -31.33
C GLU A 170 16.01 29.30 -32.19
N LEU A 171 16.60 28.32 -31.53
CA LEU A 171 16.90 27.00 -32.06
C LEU A 171 15.61 26.19 -32.21
N VAL A 172 15.52 25.44 -33.30
CA VAL A 172 14.39 24.54 -33.57
C VAL A 172 14.52 23.25 -32.78
N ASP A 173 13.41 22.55 -32.54
CA ASP A 173 13.45 21.19 -31.97
C ASP A 173 14.38 20.27 -32.76
N GLY A 174 15.18 19.50 -32.04
CA GLY A 174 16.14 18.55 -32.61
C GLY A 174 17.48 18.55 -31.92
N ARG A 175 18.42 17.78 -32.49
CA ARG A 175 19.78 17.66 -31.96
C ARG A 175 20.68 18.70 -32.63
N HIS A 176 21.35 19.48 -31.80
CA HIS A 176 22.36 20.47 -32.15
C HIS A 176 23.75 19.98 -31.74
N ASP A 177 24.76 20.40 -32.48
CA ASP A 177 26.16 20.03 -32.27
C ASP A 177 27.05 21.28 -32.28
N PHE A 178 27.34 21.79 -31.09
CA PHE A 178 28.08 23.04 -30.93
C PHE A 178 29.58 22.84 -30.90
N TYR A 179 30.30 23.71 -31.60
CA TYR A 179 31.74 23.87 -31.48
C TYR A 179 32.15 25.32 -31.73
N ALA A 180 33.38 25.67 -31.35
CA ALA A 180 33.92 27.02 -31.40
C ALA A 180 35.24 27.09 -32.17
N ILE A 181 35.47 28.22 -32.85
CA ILE A 181 36.76 28.58 -33.46
C ILE A 181 37.20 29.93 -32.89
N GLU A 182 38.42 29.97 -32.36
CA GLU A 182 39.08 31.19 -31.87
C GLU A 182 39.87 31.89 -32.98
N THR A 183 39.77 33.22 -33.03
CA THR A 183 40.46 34.12 -33.97
C THR A 183 41.20 35.21 -33.20
N ASN A 184 42.51 35.35 -33.44
CA ASN A 184 43.31 36.39 -32.79
C ASN A 184 43.24 37.74 -33.53
N THR A 185 43.81 38.79 -32.93
CA THR A 185 43.84 40.15 -33.51
C THR A 185 44.61 40.27 -34.83
N ALA A 186 45.49 39.30 -35.14
CA ALA A 186 46.20 39.23 -36.42
C ALA A 186 45.39 38.51 -37.52
N GLY A 187 44.20 37.98 -37.19
CA GLY A 187 43.33 37.25 -38.11
C GLY A 187 43.71 35.78 -38.30
N ALA A 188 44.57 35.20 -37.47
CA ALA A 188 44.83 33.77 -37.48
C ALA A 188 43.70 33.02 -36.76
N HIS A 189 43.35 31.83 -37.25
CA HIS A 189 42.31 30.97 -36.70
C HIS A 189 42.90 29.71 -36.05
N SER A 190 42.23 29.21 -35.01
CA SER A 190 42.49 27.90 -34.41
C SER A 190 41.80 26.76 -35.18
N ALA A 191 42.06 25.52 -34.77
CA ALA A 191 41.22 24.38 -35.13
C ALA A 191 39.89 24.42 -34.35
N GLU A 192 38.92 23.60 -34.75
CA GLU A 192 37.65 23.42 -34.03
C GLU A 192 37.90 22.94 -32.58
N SER A 193 37.08 23.43 -31.65
CA SER A 193 37.04 22.95 -30.26
C SER A 193 36.54 21.51 -30.16
N ASN A 194 36.39 21.02 -28.92
CA ASN A 194 35.51 19.88 -28.68
C ASN A 194 34.07 20.19 -29.12
N HIS A 195 33.40 19.18 -29.66
CA HIS A 195 31.98 19.21 -30.00
C HIS A 195 31.13 18.85 -28.78
N VAL A 196 30.06 19.59 -28.55
CA VAL A 196 29.08 19.33 -27.49
C VAL A 196 27.67 19.28 -28.05
N ALA A 197 26.96 18.19 -27.76
CA ALA A 197 25.59 18.03 -28.24
C ALA A 197 24.58 18.64 -27.25
N LEU A 198 23.47 19.14 -27.79
CA LEU A 198 22.28 19.56 -27.06
C LEU A 198 21.04 19.11 -27.84
N THR A 199 20.00 18.69 -27.15
CA THR A 199 18.69 18.46 -27.78
C THR A 199 17.73 19.55 -27.35
N ILE A 200 17.14 20.27 -28.32
CA ILE A 200 15.99 21.14 -28.07
C ILE A 200 14.73 20.30 -28.24
N ASP A 201 13.86 20.30 -27.24
CA ASP A 201 12.58 19.59 -27.26
C ASP A 201 11.52 20.41 -26.51
N THR A 202 10.68 21.10 -27.28
CA THR A 202 9.57 21.92 -26.77
C THR A 202 8.27 21.13 -26.63
N SER A 203 8.28 19.81 -26.85
CA SER A 203 7.07 19.01 -26.80
C SER A 203 6.51 18.94 -25.38
N THR A 204 5.19 19.16 -25.26
CA THR A 204 4.49 18.97 -23.99
C THR A 204 4.14 17.49 -23.81
N PRO A 205 4.61 16.84 -22.74
CA PRO A 205 4.26 15.44 -22.48
C PRO A 205 2.77 15.29 -22.21
N SER A 206 2.22 14.12 -22.55
CA SER A 206 0.82 13.80 -22.25
C SER A 206 0.61 13.66 -20.74
N ALA A 207 -0.56 14.05 -20.23
CA ALA A 207 -0.87 13.84 -18.83
C ALA A 207 -0.83 12.34 -18.49
N PRO A 208 -0.17 11.93 -17.39
CA PRO A 208 -0.18 10.54 -16.97
C PRO A 208 -1.59 10.11 -16.52
N VAL A 209 -1.83 8.82 -16.46
CA VAL A 209 -3.10 8.24 -15.98
C VAL A 209 -2.86 7.59 -14.63
N ILE A 210 -3.60 8.01 -13.61
CA ILE A 210 -3.66 7.30 -12.33
C ILE A 210 -4.71 6.19 -12.45
N LEU A 211 -4.31 4.94 -12.21
CA LEU A 211 -5.21 3.77 -12.27
C LEU A 211 -5.81 3.43 -10.91
N GLY A 212 -5.10 3.69 -9.83
CA GLY A 212 -5.57 3.39 -8.48
C GLY A 212 -4.50 3.61 -7.42
N MET A 213 -4.84 3.18 -6.20
CA MET A 213 -3.87 3.07 -5.11
C MET A 213 -4.10 1.81 -4.29
N LEU A 214 -3.04 1.33 -3.65
CA LEU A 214 -3.01 0.09 -2.87
C LEU A 214 -2.66 0.38 -1.41
N ASP A 215 -3.44 -0.22 -0.52
CA ASP A 215 -3.15 -0.37 0.91
C ASP A 215 -2.34 -1.67 1.14
N HIS A 216 -1.29 -1.57 1.95
CA HIS A 216 -0.40 -2.67 2.31
C HIS A 216 -0.22 -2.85 3.82
N VAL A 217 -1.03 -2.16 4.62
CA VAL A 217 -0.97 -2.22 6.09
C VAL A 217 -2.27 -2.84 6.61
N GLY A 218 -2.21 -3.37 7.83
CA GLY A 218 -3.41 -3.83 8.51
C GLY A 218 -4.05 -5.10 7.97
N PRO A 219 -5.25 -5.42 8.48
CA PRO A 219 -6.01 -6.60 8.07
C PRO A 219 -6.83 -6.40 6.79
N VAL A 220 -7.05 -5.16 6.34
CA VAL A 220 -7.76 -4.83 5.10
C VAL A 220 -6.79 -4.23 4.10
N GLN A 221 -6.18 -5.09 3.28
CA GLN A 221 -5.20 -4.69 2.26
C GLN A 221 -5.75 -4.81 0.84
N GLY A 222 -5.09 -4.13 -0.11
CA GLY A 222 -5.35 -4.24 -1.54
C GLY A 222 -5.82 -2.94 -2.19
N LEU A 223 -6.56 -3.06 -3.28
CA LEU A 223 -7.04 -1.91 -4.05
C LEU A 223 -8.03 -1.09 -3.24
N VAL A 224 -7.68 0.17 -3.01
CA VAL A 224 -8.50 1.09 -2.21
C VAL A 224 -9.66 1.58 -3.06
N ALA A 225 -10.90 1.55 -2.56
CA ALA A 225 -12.05 2.10 -3.28
C ALA A 225 -12.30 3.58 -2.95
N GLY A 226 -13.21 4.21 -3.71
CA GLY A 226 -13.67 5.57 -3.45
C GLY A 226 -14.18 5.76 -2.03
N PHE A 227 -13.70 6.78 -1.34
CA PHE A 227 -14.11 7.16 0.03
C PHE A 227 -13.79 6.11 1.10
N SER A 228 -12.93 5.14 0.81
CA SER A 228 -12.47 4.14 1.78
C SER A 228 -11.57 4.75 2.86
N VAL A 229 -11.52 4.06 4.00
CA VAL A 229 -10.58 4.31 5.10
C VAL A 229 -9.46 3.26 5.01
N ILE A 230 -8.21 3.70 5.09
CA ILE A 230 -7.00 2.87 5.03
C ILE A 230 -6.10 3.11 6.24
N ASP A 231 -5.24 2.16 6.58
CA ASP A 231 -4.24 2.29 7.66
C ASP A 231 -2.79 2.31 7.14
N ASP A 232 -2.57 2.26 5.82
CA ASP A 232 -1.28 2.62 5.21
C ASP A 232 -1.14 4.14 5.09
N SER A 233 -0.23 4.72 5.89
CA SER A 233 0.11 6.15 5.87
C SER A 233 0.96 6.57 4.66
N ARG A 234 1.36 5.62 3.80
CA ARG A 234 2.09 5.84 2.54
C ARG A 234 1.58 4.85 1.47
N PRO A 235 0.31 4.99 1.04
CA PRO A 235 -0.28 4.08 0.07
C PRO A 235 0.48 4.12 -1.25
N THR A 236 0.49 3.01 -1.98
CA THR A 236 1.15 2.96 -3.30
C THR A 236 0.18 3.42 -4.38
N VAL A 237 0.48 4.52 -5.05
CA VAL A 237 -0.28 5.02 -6.20
C VAL A 237 0.35 4.49 -7.48
N PHE A 238 -0.46 4.01 -8.42
CA PHE A 238 0.04 3.41 -9.66
C PHE A 238 -0.76 3.85 -10.88
N GLY A 239 -0.14 3.76 -12.05
CA GLY A 239 -0.68 4.32 -13.27
C GLY A 239 0.09 3.98 -14.53
N THR A 240 -0.22 4.72 -15.60
CA THR A 240 0.48 4.65 -16.89
C THR A 240 0.96 6.03 -17.35
N GLY A 241 1.98 6.06 -18.19
CA GLY A 241 2.59 7.27 -18.75
C GLY A 241 3.49 6.92 -19.92
N GLN A 242 4.17 7.93 -20.47
CA GLN A 242 5.14 7.71 -21.54
C GLN A 242 6.48 7.23 -20.94
N PRO A 243 7.09 6.15 -21.46
CA PRO A 243 8.33 5.59 -20.90
C PRO A 243 9.47 6.61 -20.78
N GLY A 244 10.19 6.56 -19.65
CA GLY A 244 11.33 7.42 -19.38
C GLY A 244 11.00 8.80 -18.82
N GLU A 245 9.72 9.21 -18.83
CA GLU A 245 9.29 10.44 -18.15
C GLU A 245 9.29 10.29 -16.63
N VAL A 246 9.46 11.41 -15.93
CA VAL A 246 9.38 11.46 -14.47
C VAL A 246 7.96 11.81 -14.06
N ILE A 247 7.33 10.97 -13.25
CA ILE A 247 6.05 11.25 -12.60
C ILE A 247 6.31 11.91 -11.25
N SER A 248 5.74 13.09 -11.05
CA SER A 248 5.58 13.72 -9.74
C SER A 248 4.20 13.40 -9.19
N LEU A 249 4.12 12.76 -8.02
CA LEU A 249 2.89 12.51 -7.27
C LEU A 249 2.61 13.71 -6.37
N LEU A 250 1.39 14.24 -6.43
CA LEU A 250 1.00 15.42 -5.65
C LEU A 250 -0.16 15.13 -4.71
N GLN A 251 -0.08 15.75 -3.53
CA GLN A 251 -1.22 15.93 -2.63
C GLN A 251 -1.54 17.42 -2.51
N GLY A 252 -2.70 17.84 -3.00
CA GLY A 252 -2.98 19.25 -3.24
C GLY A 252 -1.99 19.84 -4.26
N MET A 253 -1.19 20.82 -3.83
CA MET A 253 -0.13 21.46 -4.63
C MET A 253 1.28 20.93 -4.32
N ALA A 254 1.43 20.12 -3.27
CA ALA A 254 2.74 19.66 -2.81
C ALA A 254 3.12 18.35 -3.52
N VAL A 255 4.34 18.28 -4.04
CA VAL A 255 4.94 17.01 -4.49
C VAL A 255 5.25 16.18 -3.25
N VAL A 256 4.69 14.98 -3.20
CA VAL A 256 4.82 14.04 -2.07
C VAL A 256 5.64 12.81 -2.41
N GLY A 257 5.97 12.60 -3.68
CA GLY A 257 6.87 11.55 -4.15
C GLY A 257 7.08 11.65 -5.66
N SER A 258 8.07 10.92 -6.19
CA SER A 258 8.30 10.84 -7.63
C SER A 258 8.78 9.45 -8.06
N THR A 259 8.62 9.15 -9.34
CA THR A 259 9.10 7.90 -9.95
C THR A 259 9.32 8.09 -11.44
N VAL A 260 10.02 7.17 -12.10
CA VAL A 260 10.20 7.16 -13.56
C VAL A 260 9.23 6.15 -14.17
N VAL A 261 8.61 6.50 -15.29
CA VAL A 261 7.78 5.57 -16.04
C VAL A 261 8.65 4.47 -16.65
N GLY A 262 8.30 3.22 -16.36
CA GLY A 262 8.99 2.05 -16.89
C GLY A 262 8.89 1.91 -18.41
N ALA A 263 9.76 1.07 -18.98
CA ALA A 263 9.77 0.78 -20.42
C ALA A 263 8.45 0.18 -20.94
N ASP A 264 7.65 -0.43 -20.06
CA ASP A 264 6.33 -0.97 -20.33
C ASP A 264 5.20 0.06 -20.24
N GLY A 265 5.53 1.33 -19.96
CA GLY A 265 4.58 2.43 -19.83
C GLY A 265 3.87 2.48 -18.48
N THR A 266 4.29 1.69 -17.49
CA THR A 266 3.69 1.68 -16.15
C THR A 266 4.54 2.44 -15.14
N TRP A 267 3.90 2.94 -14.08
CA TRP A 267 4.59 3.56 -12.96
C TRP A 267 3.87 3.26 -11.64
N ALA A 268 4.64 3.24 -10.55
CA ALA A 268 4.14 3.15 -9.18
C ALA A 268 5.03 3.98 -8.26
N VAL A 269 4.42 4.66 -7.29
CA VAL A 269 5.10 5.57 -6.36
C VAL A 269 4.38 5.57 -5.02
N ARG A 270 5.16 5.64 -3.93
CA ARG A 270 4.66 5.89 -2.58
C ARG A 270 5.03 7.31 -2.18
N PRO A 271 4.24 7.99 -1.33
CA PRO A 271 4.70 9.20 -0.68
C PRO A 271 6.02 8.96 0.08
N ASP A 272 6.96 9.90 -0.01
CA ASP A 272 8.28 9.80 0.64
C ASP A 272 8.14 9.92 2.17
N ALA A 273 7.28 10.82 2.61
CA ALA A 273 6.98 11.07 4.01
C ALA A 273 5.70 10.36 4.48
N ILE A 274 5.64 10.04 5.77
CA ILE A 274 4.43 9.53 6.43
C ILE A 274 3.35 10.62 6.38
N MET A 275 2.16 10.27 5.89
CA MET A 275 1.00 11.13 5.91
C MET A 275 0.23 10.96 7.22
N SER A 276 -0.21 12.06 7.83
CA SER A 276 -1.00 12.02 9.07
C SER A 276 -2.40 11.46 8.83
N ASP A 277 -3.03 10.98 9.90
CA ASP A 277 -4.45 10.64 9.88
C ASP A 277 -5.30 11.84 9.43
N GLY A 278 -6.30 11.57 8.59
CA GLY A 278 -7.15 12.59 8.03
C GLY A 278 -7.75 12.22 6.67
N THR A 279 -8.65 13.08 6.20
CA THR A 279 -9.35 12.92 4.92
C THR A 279 -8.67 13.73 3.82
N TYR A 280 -8.42 13.09 2.69
CA TYR A 280 -7.64 13.60 1.58
C TYR A 280 -8.44 13.64 0.28
N PRO A 281 -8.27 14.67 -0.59
CA PRO A 281 -9.02 14.83 -1.84
C PRO A 281 -8.56 13.92 -3.00
N GLY A 282 -7.82 12.86 -2.70
CA GLY A 282 -7.16 11.99 -3.69
C GLY A 282 -5.85 12.57 -4.23
N PHE A 283 -4.97 11.70 -4.74
CA PHE A 283 -3.71 12.13 -5.35
C PHE A 283 -3.91 12.67 -6.77
N ARG A 284 -2.99 13.53 -7.19
CA ARG A 284 -2.78 13.95 -8.58
C ARG A 284 -1.39 13.52 -9.03
N ALA A 285 -1.16 13.52 -10.34
CA ALA A 285 0.13 13.22 -10.92
C ALA A 285 0.38 14.12 -12.13
N MET A 286 1.66 14.39 -12.41
CA MET A 286 2.11 15.14 -13.57
C MET A 286 3.39 14.49 -14.08
N ALA A 287 3.58 14.47 -15.39
CA ALA A 287 4.78 13.93 -16.02
C ALA A 287 5.72 15.06 -16.43
N THR A 288 7.02 14.82 -16.37
CA THR A 288 8.08 15.71 -16.84
C THR A 288 8.95 14.95 -17.82
N ASN A 289 9.14 15.49 -19.03
CA ASN A 289 10.00 14.89 -20.05
C ASN A 289 11.49 15.17 -19.76
N ALA A 290 12.39 14.63 -20.59
CA ALA A 290 13.84 14.83 -20.43
C ALA A 290 14.29 16.28 -20.64
N ALA A 291 13.49 17.08 -21.34
CA ALA A 291 13.73 18.50 -21.59
C ALA A 291 13.34 19.39 -20.40
N GLY A 292 12.61 18.84 -19.42
CA GLY A 292 12.10 19.56 -18.26
C GLY A 292 10.68 20.12 -18.44
N THR A 293 10.02 19.87 -19.57
CA THR A 293 8.63 20.30 -19.81
C THR A 293 7.67 19.42 -19.02
N GLU A 294 6.71 20.06 -18.36
CA GLU A 294 5.68 19.39 -17.56
C GLU A 294 4.38 19.18 -18.34
N SER A 295 3.68 18.09 -18.05
CA SER A 295 2.36 17.80 -18.61
C SER A 295 1.27 18.62 -17.92
N SER A 296 0.07 18.64 -18.50
CA SER A 296 -1.12 18.94 -17.69
C SER A 296 -1.32 17.88 -16.59
N TRP A 297 -2.05 18.22 -15.53
CA TRP A 297 -2.29 17.28 -14.45
C TRP A 297 -3.18 16.12 -14.87
N ALA A 298 -2.85 14.93 -14.37
CA ALA A 298 -3.74 13.78 -14.40
C ALA A 298 -5.07 14.11 -13.71
N LYS A 299 -6.12 13.42 -14.12
CA LYS A 299 -7.39 13.43 -13.39
C LYS A 299 -7.14 12.91 -11.96
N SER A 300 -7.54 13.68 -10.96
CA SER A 300 -7.41 13.29 -9.56
C SER A 300 -8.09 11.96 -9.27
N LEU A 301 -7.50 11.20 -8.35
CA LEU A 301 -8.20 10.08 -7.72
C LEU A 301 -9.39 10.57 -6.87
N TYR A 302 -10.18 9.63 -6.36
CA TYR A 302 -11.23 9.86 -5.37
C TYR A 302 -10.68 10.22 -4.00
N TRP A 303 -11.55 10.77 -3.15
CA TRP A 303 -11.26 11.02 -1.75
C TRP A 303 -11.02 9.72 -0.99
N PHE A 304 -10.20 9.78 0.06
CA PHE A 304 -9.93 8.67 0.98
C PHE A 304 -9.57 9.22 2.37
N THR A 305 -9.60 8.35 3.37
CA THR A 305 -9.21 8.71 4.75
C THR A 305 -8.08 7.79 5.20
N ILE A 306 -7.03 8.38 5.77
CA ILE A 306 -6.01 7.64 6.52
C ILE A 306 -6.45 7.64 7.98
N ASP A 307 -6.55 6.47 8.58
CA ASP A 307 -6.83 6.28 10.01
C ASP A 307 -5.96 5.14 10.53
N THR A 308 -4.80 5.53 11.08
CA THR A 308 -3.85 4.61 11.72
C THR A 308 -4.11 4.45 13.22
N SER A 309 -5.21 5.03 13.73
CA SER A 309 -5.50 5.02 15.15
C SER A 309 -5.85 3.61 15.64
N THR A 310 -5.50 3.33 16.89
CA THR A 310 -5.89 2.11 17.59
C THR A 310 -7.08 2.43 18.48
N PRO A 311 -8.25 1.77 18.31
CA PRO A 311 -9.40 2.00 19.19
C PRO A 311 -9.09 1.65 20.64
N GLY A 312 -9.77 2.33 21.56
CA GLY A 312 -9.79 1.92 22.97
C GLY A 312 -10.48 0.56 23.15
N ALA A 313 -10.38 0.00 24.35
CA ALA A 313 -11.14 -1.21 24.67
C ALA A 313 -12.65 -0.90 24.69
N PRO A 314 -13.50 -1.64 23.96
CA PRO A 314 -14.94 -1.52 24.09
C PRO A 314 -15.37 -2.03 25.48
N ALA A 315 -16.62 -1.77 25.86
CA ALA A 315 -17.20 -2.29 27.09
C ALA A 315 -18.36 -3.23 26.79
N ILE A 316 -18.41 -4.38 27.45
CA ILE A 316 -19.64 -5.17 27.60
C ILE A 316 -20.41 -4.54 28.77
N THR A 317 -21.58 -3.96 28.49
CA THR A 317 -22.41 -3.24 29.47
C THR A 317 -23.56 -4.09 30.00
N GLY A 318 -23.96 -5.14 29.28
CA GLY A 318 -24.98 -6.06 29.74
C GLY A 318 -24.97 -7.38 28.98
N VAL A 319 -25.41 -8.44 29.67
CA VAL A 319 -25.78 -9.71 29.08
C VAL A 319 -27.20 -10.00 29.55
N SER A 320 -28.13 -10.30 28.66
CA SER A 320 -29.54 -10.51 28.98
C SER A 320 -30.04 -11.86 28.45
N ASP A 321 -31.00 -12.44 29.17
CA ASP A 321 -31.72 -13.68 28.81
C ASP A 321 -32.66 -13.52 27.60
N GLY A 322 -32.72 -12.33 26.98
CA GLY A 322 -33.61 -12.06 25.84
C GLY A 322 -35.08 -11.81 26.21
N LEU A 323 -35.44 -11.97 27.48
CA LEU A 323 -36.74 -11.60 28.07
C LEU A 323 -36.66 -10.28 28.85
N GLY A 324 -35.49 -9.63 28.85
CA GLY A 324 -35.25 -8.31 29.43
C GLY A 324 -34.62 -8.34 30.81
N SER A 325 -34.32 -9.52 31.37
CA SER A 325 -33.56 -9.63 32.63
C SER A 325 -32.07 -9.55 32.33
N LEU A 326 -31.31 -8.84 33.18
CA LEU A 326 -29.86 -8.76 33.09
C LEU A 326 -29.22 -9.87 33.92
N ILE A 327 -28.29 -10.60 33.30
CA ILE A 327 -27.39 -11.52 33.96
C ILE A 327 -26.29 -10.68 34.60
N ALA A 328 -26.02 -10.89 35.89
CA ALA A 328 -24.93 -10.24 36.59
C ALA A 328 -23.58 -10.91 36.23
N PRO A 329 -22.44 -10.20 36.32
CA PRO A 329 -21.12 -10.85 36.20
C PRO A 329 -20.97 -11.98 37.24
N GLY A 330 -20.64 -13.19 36.76
CA GLY A 330 -20.57 -14.42 37.54
C GLY A 330 -21.93 -15.08 37.82
N GLY A 331 -23.02 -14.54 37.27
CA GLY A 331 -24.38 -15.06 37.41
C GLY A 331 -24.64 -16.27 36.53
N THR A 332 -25.87 -16.78 36.61
CA THR A 332 -26.31 -18.00 35.92
C THR A 332 -27.50 -17.71 35.00
N THR A 333 -27.67 -18.51 33.95
CA THR A 333 -28.84 -18.48 33.04
C THR A 333 -29.03 -19.86 32.41
N ASP A 334 -30.23 -20.14 31.93
CA ASP A 334 -30.57 -21.29 31.07
C ASP A 334 -30.63 -20.90 29.57
N VAL A 335 -30.40 -19.62 29.25
CA VAL A 335 -30.48 -19.11 27.87
C VAL A 335 -29.16 -19.33 27.13
N THR A 336 -29.21 -20.17 26.10
CA THR A 336 -28.04 -20.53 25.27
C THR A 336 -27.67 -19.49 24.21
N ARG A 337 -28.47 -18.45 24.02
CA ARG A 337 -28.21 -17.35 23.07
C ARG A 337 -28.52 -16.00 23.72
N PRO A 338 -27.76 -15.59 24.75
CA PRO A 338 -28.02 -14.34 25.43
C PRO A 338 -27.83 -13.14 24.49
N VAL A 339 -28.48 -12.03 24.82
CA VAL A 339 -28.26 -10.74 24.16
C VAL A 339 -27.10 -10.05 24.84
N ILE A 340 -26.01 -9.80 24.12
CA ILE A 340 -24.81 -9.15 24.64
C ILE A 340 -24.83 -7.71 24.15
N SER A 341 -24.81 -6.76 25.07
CA SER A 341 -24.81 -5.33 24.77
C SER A 341 -23.57 -4.64 25.32
N GLY A 342 -23.20 -3.54 24.68
CA GLY A 342 -22.00 -2.81 25.05
C GLY A 342 -21.92 -1.41 24.49
N SER A 343 -20.79 -0.76 24.76
CA SER A 343 -20.42 0.53 24.20
C SER A 343 -19.07 0.51 23.50
N GLY A 344 -18.88 1.43 22.55
CA GLY A 344 -17.67 1.58 21.73
C GLY A 344 -17.69 2.88 20.92
N GLN A 345 -16.75 3.05 19.99
CA GLN A 345 -16.71 4.24 19.13
C GLN A 345 -17.69 4.10 17.94
N PRO A 346 -18.57 5.10 17.69
CA PRO A 346 -19.54 5.04 16.60
C PRO A 346 -18.95 4.69 15.23
N GLY A 347 -19.58 3.73 14.54
CA GLY A 347 -19.20 3.31 13.20
C GLY A 347 -18.00 2.35 13.11
N HIS A 348 -17.40 1.96 14.23
CA HIS A 348 -16.44 0.86 14.32
C HIS A 348 -17.15 -0.50 14.40
N LEU A 349 -16.42 -1.57 14.11
CA LEU A 349 -16.90 -2.94 14.24
C LEU A 349 -16.46 -3.50 15.59
N VAL A 350 -17.36 -4.13 16.35
CA VAL A 350 -17.02 -4.88 17.56
C VAL A 350 -17.17 -6.36 17.28
N ASN A 351 -16.11 -7.11 17.56
CA ASN A 351 -16.08 -8.56 17.58
C ASN A 351 -16.19 -9.05 19.03
N VAL A 352 -17.15 -9.93 19.31
CA VAL A 352 -17.38 -10.54 20.63
C VAL A 352 -16.90 -11.99 20.62
N TYR A 353 -16.10 -12.33 21.62
CA TYR A 353 -15.47 -13.62 21.79
C TYR A 353 -15.93 -14.30 23.07
N ASP A 354 -16.06 -15.63 23.04
CA ASP A 354 -16.08 -16.48 24.23
C ASP A 354 -14.77 -17.25 24.31
N GLY A 355 -13.96 -16.95 25.32
CA GLY A 355 -12.56 -17.34 25.33
C GLY A 355 -11.81 -16.79 24.12
N SER A 356 -11.42 -17.66 23.18
CA SER A 356 -10.77 -17.28 21.91
C SER A 356 -11.67 -17.40 20.69
N THR A 357 -12.90 -17.89 20.85
CA THR A 357 -13.83 -18.16 19.76
C THR A 357 -14.66 -16.92 19.46
N LEU A 358 -14.63 -16.42 18.23
CA LEU A 358 -15.54 -15.35 17.79
C LEU A 358 -16.97 -15.89 17.77
N ILE A 359 -17.86 -15.31 18.59
CA ILE A 359 -19.26 -15.74 18.70
C ILE A 359 -20.22 -14.79 17.99
N GLY A 360 -19.79 -13.57 17.67
CA GLY A 360 -20.56 -12.64 16.85
C GLY A 360 -19.88 -11.29 16.70
N SER A 361 -20.42 -10.46 15.80
CA SER A 361 -19.92 -9.12 15.53
C SER A 361 -21.07 -8.15 15.30
N SER A 362 -20.89 -6.88 15.64
CA SER A 362 -21.83 -5.80 15.32
C SER A 362 -21.10 -4.47 15.14
N TYR A 363 -21.66 -3.59 14.32
CA TYR A 363 -21.22 -2.20 14.30
C TYR A 363 -21.72 -1.45 15.53
N VAL A 364 -20.93 -0.49 16.00
CA VAL A 364 -21.35 0.49 16.99
C VAL A 364 -22.23 1.55 16.32
N ASP A 365 -23.41 1.79 16.87
CA ASP A 365 -24.36 2.78 16.37
C ASP A 365 -23.88 4.23 16.57
N GLY A 366 -24.64 5.20 16.04
CA GLY A 366 -24.32 6.63 16.16
C GLY A 366 -24.34 7.18 17.59
N TYR A 367 -24.88 6.42 18.55
CA TYR A 367 -24.93 6.77 19.97
C TYR A 367 -23.84 6.07 20.80
N GLY A 368 -23.00 5.25 20.16
CA GLY A 368 -21.90 4.54 20.82
C GLY A 368 -22.32 3.19 21.41
N ASN A 369 -23.47 2.63 21.04
CA ASN A 369 -23.95 1.34 21.55
C ASN A 369 -23.85 0.23 20.49
N TRP A 370 -23.73 -1.01 20.94
CA TRP A 370 -23.77 -2.18 20.07
C TRP A 370 -24.49 -3.35 20.77
N THR A 371 -25.07 -4.25 19.98
CA THR A 371 -25.68 -5.50 20.46
C THR A 371 -25.29 -6.67 19.57
N VAL A 372 -25.00 -7.82 20.17
CA VAL A 372 -24.64 -9.06 19.49
C VAL A 372 -25.44 -10.21 20.07
N HIS A 373 -25.91 -11.10 19.20
CA HIS A 373 -26.41 -12.42 19.57
C HIS A 373 -25.39 -13.47 19.11
N PRO A 374 -25.04 -14.46 19.94
CA PRO A 374 -24.19 -15.56 19.51
C PRO A 374 -24.75 -16.23 18.24
N ALA A 375 -23.90 -16.43 17.23
CA ALA A 375 -24.29 -17.04 15.96
C ALA A 375 -24.69 -18.52 16.13
N ALA A 376 -24.05 -19.22 17.08
CA ALA A 376 -24.41 -20.55 17.53
C ALA A 376 -24.91 -20.53 18.99
N ALA A 377 -25.67 -21.55 19.40
CA ALA A 377 -26.03 -21.72 20.79
C ALA A 377 -24.77 -22.05 21.61
N LEU A 378 -24.62 -21.40 22.74
CA LEU A 378 -23.56 -21.64 23.71
C LEU A 378 -23.88 -22.90 24.54
N SER A 379 -22.85 -23.63 24.94
CA SER A 379 -22.98 -24.86 25.73
C SER A 379 -23.39 -24.58 27.17
N ALA A 380 -23.86 -25.60 27.90
CA ALA A 380 -24.05 -25.48 29.35
C ALA A 380 -22.70 -25.56 30.07
N ASP A 381 -21.99 -24.44 30.17
CA ASP A 381 -20.71 -24.30 30.86
C ASP A 381 -20.47 -22.84 31.30
N VAL A 382 -19.34 -22.58 31.95
CA VAL A 382 -18.84 -21.24 32.23
C VAL A 382 -18.36 -20.58 30.94
N HIS A 383 -18.97 -19.45 30.61
CA HIS A 383 -18.59 -18.60 29.49
C HIS A 383 -17.81 -17.39 29.98
N ASN A 384 -16.81 -16.99 29.20
CA ASN A 384 -15.94 -15.86 29.48
C ASN A 384 -15.89 -14.92 28.28
N LEU A 385 -16.82 -13.98 28.25
CA LEU A 385 -16.97 -13.06 27.14
C LEU A 385 -15.91 -11.96 27.17
N SER A 386 -15.40 -11.61 26.00
CA SER A 386 -14.61 -10.40 25.78
C SER A 386 -14.98 -9.78 24.42
N ALA A 387 -14.68 -8.51 24.24
CA ALA A 387 -14.94 -7.79 23.00
C ALA A 387 -13.70 -7.05 22.54
N ILE A 388 -13.48 -6.99 21.22
CA ILE A 388 -12.42 -6.21 20.58
C ILE A 388 -13.08 -5.31 19.54
N GLU A 389 -12.74 -4.03 19.58
CA GLU A 389 -13.21 -3.04 18.61
C GLU A 389 -12.20 -2.88 17.47
N LEU A 390 -12.67 -2.69 16.25
CA LEU A 390 -11.86 -2.52 15.04
C LEU A 390 -12.25 -1.21 14.36
N THR A 391 -11.26 -0.41 13.94
CA THR A 391 -11.52 0.77 13.09
C THR A 391 -12.16 0.35 11.76
N ARG A 392 -12.56 1.32 10.94
CA ARG A 392 -13.04 1.04 9.58
C ARG A 392 -11.97 0.46 8.65
N ALA A 393 -10.69 0.71 8.91
CA ALA A 393 -9.57 0.05 8.25
C ALA A 393 -9.29 -1.37 8.83
N GLY A 394 -10.04 -1.76 9.86
CA GLY A 394 -9.93 -3.05 10.53
C GLY A 394 -8.86 -3.11 11.62
N VAL A 395 -8.20 -2.00 11.96
CA VAL A 395 -7.17 -1.97 13.01
C VAL A 395 -7.79 -2.35 14.36
N PRO A 396 -7.37 -3.44 15.01
CA PRO A 396 -7.95 -3.90 16.27
C PRO A 396 -7.45 -3.07 17.45
N GLY A 397 -8.37 -2.79 18.38
CA GLY A 397 -8.10 -2.13 19.65
C GLY A 397 -7.75 -3.11 20.78
N ALA A 398 -7.75 -2.60 22.00
CA ALA A 398 -7.55 -3.41 23.20
C ALA A 398 -8.78 -4.30 23.48
N THR A 399 -8.55 -5.45 24.11
CA THR A 399 -9.62 -6.32 24.60
C THR A 399 -10.38 -5.66 25.76
N SER A 400 -11.71 -5.78 25.75
CA SER A 400 -12.58 -5.36 26.84
C SER A 400 -12.25 -6.06 28.14
N LYS A 401 -12.83 -5.58 29.24
CA LYS A 401 -12.94 -6.41 30.44
C LYS A 401 -13.75 -7.66 30.14
N HIS A 402 -13.39 -8.74 30.81
CA HIS A 402 -14.08 -10.02 30.71
C HIS A 402 -15.43 -9.98 31.45
N PHE A 403 -16.44 -10.62 30.87
CA PHE A 403 -17.74 -10.86 31.48
C PHE A 403 -17.96 -12.36 31.61
N LEU A 404 -17.96 -12.87 32.83
CA LEU A 404 -18.18 -14.29 33.11
C LEU A 404 -19.66 -14.55 33.43
N PHE A 405 -20.18 -15.69 33.00
CA PHE A 405 -21.47 -16.21 33.44
C PHE A 405 -21.51 -17.73 33.21
N LEU A 406 -22.39 -18.43 33.90
CA LEU A 406 -22.62 -19.86 33.73
C LEU A 406 -23.93 -20.08 32.97
N ILE A 407 -23.89 -20.88 31.92
CA ILE A 407 -25.11 -21.46 31.37
C ILE A 407 -25.31 -22.79 32.10
N GLU A 408 -26.37 -22.84 32.90
CA GLU A 408 -26.72 -24.07 33.61
C GLU A 408 -27.42 -25.03 32.66
N THR A 409 -27.22 -26.33 32.88
CA THR A 409 -28.19 -27.31 32.40
C THR A 409 -29.50 -27.01 33.13
N PRO A 410 -30.66 -27.00 32.47
CA PRO A 410 -31.92 -26.69 33.13
C PRO A 410 -32.10 -27.60 34.37
N VAL A 411 -32.07 -27.01 35.57
CA VAL A 411 -32.26 -27.73 36.84
C VAL A 411 -33.69 -27.51 37.33
N LEU A 412 -34.46 -28.60 37.50
CA LEU A 412 -35.85 -28.55 37.97
C LEU A 412 -35.99 -27.95 39.38
N LYS A 413 -37.03 -27.15 39.59
CA LYS A 413 -37.51 -26.67 40.92
C LYS A 413 -37.84 -27.87 41.82
N SER A 414 -37.31 -27.89 43.04
CA SER A 414 -37.56 -28.97 44.00
C SER A 414 -39.05 -29.05 44.39
N GLY A 415 -39.73 -30.16 44.08
CA GLY A 415 -41.12 -30.39 44.49
C GLY A 415 -41.90 -31.49 43.77
N MET A 416 -41.28 -32.28 42.88
CA MET A 416 -41.96 -33.31 42.09
C MET A 416 -42.06 -34.64 42.85
N HIS A 417 -43.26 -35.22 42.95
CA HIS A 417 -43.53 -36.45 43.70
C HIS A 417 -44.04 -37.57 42.76
N ILE A 418 -43.21 -37.97 41.79
CA ILE A 418 -43.52 -39.11 40.91
C ILE A 418 -43.61 -40.38 41.76
N SER A 419 -44.80 -40.99 41.77
CA SER A 419 -45.12 -42.14 42.60
C SER A 419 -44.83 -43.44 41.83
N ASP A 420 -43.55 -43.77 41.71
CA ASP A 420 -42.99 -45.00 41.13
C ASP A 420 -43.07 -45.17 39.61
N VAL A 421 -41.94 -45.57 39.01
CA VAL A 421 -41.90 -46.24 37.70
C VAL A 421 -41.56 -47.71 37.95
N LEU A 422 -42.49 -48.59 37.58
CA LEU A 422 -42.39 -50.03 37.82
C LEU A 422 -41.99 -50.76 36.53
N ASP A 423 -41.10 -51.76 36.66
CA ASP A 423 -40.87 -52.76 35.60
C ASP A 423 -42.01 -53.79 35.64
N HIS A 424 -42.51 -54.20 34.48
CA HIS A 424 -43.68 -55.07 34.31
C HIS A 424 -43.58 -56.44 35.04
N SER A 425 -42.40 -56.85 35.52
CA SER A 425 -42.21 -58.10 36.25
C SER A 425 -42.72 -58.11 37.70
N ASP A 426 -43.09 -56.97 38.29
CA ASP A 426 -43.46 -56.88 39.72
C ASP A 426 -44.96 -57.05 40.03
N THR A 427 -45.78 -57.49 39.06
CA THR A 427 -47.21 -57.73 39.29
C THR A 427 -47.53 -59.16 39.76
N ALA A 428 -46.90 -59.60 40.86
CA ALA A 428 -47.26 -60.85 41.53
C ALA A 428 -48.32 -60.63 42.63
N ASN A 429 -49.59 -60.63 42.21
CA ASN A 429 -50.75 -61.18 42.93
C ASN A 429 -50.81 -61.01 44.47
N VAL A 430 -51.35 -59.89 44.98
CA VAL A 430 -52.01 -59.88 46.31
C VAL A 430 -53.32 -59.11 46.23
N ALA A 431 -54.41 -59.86 46.26
CA ALA A 431 -55.73 -59.33 46.50
C ALA A 431 -55.83 -58.76 47.93
N GLY A 432 -56.23 -57.50 48.04
CA GLY A 432 -56.87 -56.93 49.23
C GLY A 432 -55.97 -56.58 50.41
N HIS A 433 -55.29 -55.42 50.35
CA HIS A 433 -55.11 -54.53 51.50
C HIS A 433 -54.72 -53.13 51.00
N GLU A 434 -55.49 -52.12 51.36
CA GLU A 434 -55.03 -50.73 51.27
C GLU A 434 -53.84 -50.57 52.23
N THR A 435 -52.64 -50.33 51.69
CA THR A 435 -51.52 -49.81 52.46
C THR A 435 -51.37 -48.33 52.17
N SER A 436 -52.05 -47.51 52.97
CA SER A 436 -51.69 -46.11 53.18
C SER A 436 -50.29 -46.05 53.80
N VAL A 437 -49.29 -45.52 53.08
CA VAL A 437 -47.98 -45.26 53.67
C VAL A 437 -47.93 -43.81 54.15
N HIS A 438 -48.07 -43.64 55.46
CA HIS A 438 -47.76 -42.41 56.17
C HIS A 438 -46.25 -42.14 56.17
N ALA A 439 -45.90 -40.85 56.14
CA ALA A 439 -44.54 -40.33 56.17
C ALA A 439 -43.70 -40.92 57.32
N VAL A 440 -42.51 -41.42 56.99
CA VAL A 440 -41.48 -41.78 57.97
C VAL A 440 -40.38 -40.72 57.93
N THR A 441 -40.23 -40.00 59.03
CA THR A 441 -39.08 -39.13 59.32
C THR A 441 -37.80 -39.98 59.52
N PRO A 442 -36.60 -39.44 59.20
CA PRO A 442 -35.41 -40.25 59.01
C PRO A 442 -34.82 -40.74 60.34
N GLY A 443 -34.70 -42.06 60.49
CA GLY A 443 -33.99 -42.68 61.60
C GLY A 443 -34.00 -44.21 61.57
N GLU A 444 -32.83 -44.78 61.25
CA GLU A 444 -32.36 -46.16 61.55
C GLU A 444 -33.08 -47.37 60.90
N GLY A 445 -32.48 -47.83 59.79
CA GLY A 445 -32.02 -49.21 59.61
C GLY A 445 -33.03 -50.37 59.56
N THR A 446 -33.54 -50.68 58.36
CA THR A 446 -33.64 -52.06 57.81
C THR A 446 -33.73 -51.98 56.28
N THR A 447 -32.98 -52.83 55.59
CA THR A 447 -32.87 -52.86 54.12
C THR A 447 -33.90 -53.82 53.51
N GLU A 448 -34.99 -53.26 52.97
CA GLU A 448 -35.60 -53.75 51.74
C GLU A 448 -35.43 -52.67 50.68
N ALA A 449 -34.69 -53.00 49.61
CA ALA A 449 -34.35 -52.07 48.55
C ALA A 449 -35.54 -51.98 47.57
N SER A 450 -36.51 -51.09 47.84
CA SER A 450 -37.30 -50.54 46.74
C SER A 450 -36.37 -49.64 45.93
N SER A 451 -36.12 -50.02 44.68
CA SER A 451 -35.33 -49.19 43.77
C SER A 451 -36.22 -48.06 43.25
N ALA A 452 -36.43 -47.02 44.05
CA ALA A 452 -37.09 -45.80 43.59
C ALA A 452 -36.19 -45.13 42.54
N PHE A 453 -36.57 -45.22 41.25
CA PHE A 453 -35.83 -44.62 40.15
C PHE A 453 -36.39 -43.21 39.89
N HIS A 454 -35.55 -42.19 40.04
CA HIS A 454 -35.92 -40.80 39.76
C HIS A 454 -36.07 -40.59 38.24
N VAL A 455 -37.28 -40.28 37.79
CA VAL A 455 -37.53 -39.82 36.42
C VAL A 455 -37.56 -38.29 36.42
N THR A 456 -36.80 -37.67 35.53
CA THR A 456 -36.76 -36.21 35.35
C THR A 456 -37.68 -35.82 34.20
N SER A 457 -38.48 -34.76 34.36
CA SER A 457 -39.17 -34.13 33.24
C SER A 457 -38.37 -32.91 32.73
N ASP A 458 -38.06 -32.84 31.44
CA ASP A 458 -37.46 -31.65 30.82
C ASP A 458 -38.60 -30.77 30.27
N HIS A 459 -38.88 -29.62 30.91
CA HIS A 459 -39.94 -28.68 30.50
C HIS A 459 -41.25 -29.38 30.12
N GLY A 460 -41.89 -30.09 31.05
CA GLY A 460 -43.14 -30.81 30.74
C GLY A 460 -43.00 -31.97 29.76
N ILE A 461 -41.81 -32.58 29.60
CA ILE A 461 -41.60 -33.81 28.83
C ILE A 461 -41.01 -34.90 29.72
N ILE A 462 -41.68 -36.04 29.83
CA ILE A 462 -41.15 -37.26 30.45
C ILE A 462 -40.77 -38.24 29.34
N ASP A 463 -39.56 -38.80 29.37
CA ASP A 463 -39.09 -39.76 28.36
C ASP A 463 -38.79 -41.14 28.95
N LEU A 464 -39.67 -42.11 28.65
CA LEU A 464 -39.56 -43.50 29.07
C LEU A 464 -38.57 -44.31 28.23
N THR A 465 -38.12 -43.80 27.06
CA THR A 465 -37.25 -44.57 26.15
C THR A 465 -35.86 -44.83 26.72
N SER A 466 -35.46 -44.07 27.74
CA SER A 466 -34.20 -44.24 28.48
C SER A 466 -34.22 -45.37 29.53
N PHE A 467 -35.37 -45.98 29.81
CA PHE A 467 -35.47 -47.12 30.72
C PHE A 467 -34.92 -48.41 30.06
N ALA A 468 -33.68 -48.75 30.41
CA ALA A 468 -33.03 -50.01 30.04
C ALA A 468 -33.03 -51.02 31.21
N ALA A 469 -33.51 -52.24 30.96
CA ALA A 469 -33.64 -53.31 31.95
C ALA A 469 -32.32 -53.63 32.69
N LYS A 470 -32.37 -53.76 34.02
CA LYS A 470 -31.34 -54.49 34.77
C LYS A 470 -31.62 -56.00 34.66
N PRO A 471 -30.62 -56.86 34.38
CA PRO A 471 -30.81 -58.31 34.47
C PRO A 471 -31.17 -58.69 35.91
N ILE A 472 -32.26 -59.42 36.11
CA ILE A 472 -32.57 -60.04 37.40
C ILE A 472 -31.83 -61.38 37.47
N GLU A 473 -30.81 -61.48 38.33
CA GLU A 473 -30.32 -62.79 38.80
C GLU A 473 -31.34 -63.35 39.80
N SER A 474 -32.31 -64.12 39.32
CA SER A 474 -33.05 -65.03 40.19
C SER A 474 -32.26 -66.33 40.30
N LYS A 475 -32.07 -66.84 41.53
CA LYS A 475 -31.44 -68.14 41.77
C LYS A 475 -32.51 -69.20 42.08
N PRO A 476 -32.69 -70.21 41.21
CA PRO A 476 -33.48 -71.41 41.42
C PRO A 476 -33.47 -72.11 42.77
N LEU A 477 -34.55 -72.15 43.54
CA LEU A 477 -35.04 -73.41 44.13
C LEU A 477 -36.31 -73.70 43.32
N ASN A 478 -36.33 -74.30 42.13
CA ASN A 478 -35.93 -75.64 41.70
C ASN A 478 -36.06 -75.56 40.16
N GLY A 479 -35.14 -76.17 39.40
CA GLY A 479 -34.92 -75.87 37.98
C GLY A 479 -36.14 -75.73 37.06
N GLU A 480 -36.32 -74.51 36.55
CA GLU A 480 -36.35 -74.12 35.13
C GLU A 480 -36.16 -72.59 35.10
N ALA A 481 -35.12 -72.11 34.42
CA ALA A 481 -34.86 -70.68 34.28
C ALA A 481 -35.64 -70.14 33.08
N SER A 482 -36.71 -69.38 33.32
CA SER A 482 -37.29 -68.50 32.29
C SER A 482 -36.58 -67.15 32.36
N SER A 483 -35.67 -66.88 31.42
CA SER A 483 -35.13 -65.53 31.19
C SER A 483 -36.19 -64.67 30.49
N GLY A 484 -37.14 -64.14 31.26
CA GLY A 484 -38.04 -63.09 30.79
C GLY A 484 -37.45 -61.73 31.14
N VAL A 485 -36.91 -61.02 30.16
CA VAL A 485 -36.62 -59.58 30.30
C VAL A 485 -37.90 -58.85 29.92
N SER A 486 -38.57 -58.22 30.88
CA SER A 486 -39.58 -57.22 30.56
C SER A 486 -38.86 -55.98 30.01
N GLN A 487 -39.33 -55.46 28.87
CA GLN A 487 -38.75 -54.29 28.22
C GLN A 487 -39.65 -53.05 28.30
N HIS A 488 -40.71 -53.08 29.11
CA HIS A 488 -41.77 -52.06 29.11
C HIS A 488 -41.88 -51.37 30.47
N ALA A 489 -41.99 -50.05 30.46
CA ALA A 489 -42.12 -49.22 31.66
C ALA A 489 -43.60 -48.95 32.00
N ILE A 490 -43.92 -48.93 33.30
CA ILE A 490 -45.21 -48.43 33.81
C ILE A 490 -44.95 -47.13 34.57
N LEU A 491 -45.46 -46.02 34.07
CA LEU A 491 -45.42 -44.71 34.72
C LEU A 491 -46.75 -44.40 35.39
N LYS A 492 -46.75 -44.18 36.70
CA LYS A 492 -47.95 -43.72 37.42
C LYS A 492 -47.94 -42.20 37.55
N LEU A 493 -49.01 -41.56 37.10
CA LEU A 493 -49.20 -40.11 37.18
C LEU A 493 -50.52 -39.80 37.90
N SER A 494 -50.49 -38.82 38.79
CA SER A 494 -51.68 -38.18 39.33
C SER A 494 -51.98 -36.85 38.61
N LEU A 495 -53.19 -36.32 38.79
CA LEU A 495 -53.51 -34.96 38.36
C LEU A 495 -52.56 -33.91 38.96
N ALA A 496 -52.14 -34.10 40.22
CA ALA A 496 -51.17 -33.21 40.85
C ALA A 496 -49.82 -33.26 40.14
N ASP A 497 -49.40 -34.43 39.64
CA ASP A 497 -48.15 -34.57 38.90
C ASP A 497 -48.22 -33.83 37.56
N VAL A 498 -49.34 -33.93 36.82
CA VAL A 498 -49.52 -33.19 35.56
C VAL A 498 -49.52 -31.68 35.80
N LEU A 499 -50.20 -31.21 36.85
CA LEU A 499 -50.25 -29.79 37.18
C LEU A 499 -48.90 -29.24 37.67
N ASN A 500 -48.10 -30.06 38.35
CA ASN A 500 -46.80 -29.67 38.88
C ASN A 500 -45.67 -29.78 37.86
N ALA A 501 -45.71 -30.80 37.00
CA ALA A 501 -44.64 -31.12 36.05
C ALA A 501 -44.90 -30.59 34.64
N GLY A 502 -46.17 -30.38 34.26
CA GLY A 502 -46.51 -29.76 32.99
C GLY A 502 -46.15 -28.27 32.98
N GLU A 503 -46.24 -27.63 31.82
CA GLU A 503 -46.14 -26.17 31.67
C GLU A 503 -47.37 -25.62 30.93
N GLN A 504 -47.76 -24.38 31.24
CA GLN A 504 -48.87 -23.75 30.55
C GLN A 504 -48.51 -23.48 29.09
N ASP A 505 -49.41 -23.85 28.16
CA ASP A 505 -49.27 -23.54 26.74
C ASP A 505 -48.03 -24.13 26.04
N LEU A 506 -47.47 -25.19 26.61
CA LEU A 506 -46.19 -25.76 26.21
C LEU A 506 -46.21 -26.33 24.77
N PHE A 507 -47.31 -26.97 24.39
CA PHE A 507 -47.48 -27.64 23.08
C PHE A 507 -48.69 -27.10 22.32
N HIS A 508 -49.76 -26.75 23.03
CA HIS A 508 -50.92 -26.05 22.50
C HIS A 508 -51.25 -24.84 23.35
N LYS A 509 -51.46 -23.69 22.70
CA LYS A 509 -51.80 -22.43 23.37
C LYS A 509 -53.30 -22.37 23.71
N ASP A 510 -53.73 -23.18 24.66
CA ASP A 510 -55.14 -23.31 25.06
C ASP A 510 -55.42 -22.94 26.54
N GLY A 511 -54.39 -22.44 27.21
CA GLY A 511 -54.39 -21.97 28.59
C GLY A 511 -54.21 -23.07 29.61
N LYS A 512 -54.01 -24.33 29.22
CA LYS A 512 -53.89 -25.48 30.14
C LYS A 512 -52.44 -25.82 30.44
N GLN A 513 -52.23 -26.44 31.59
CA GLN A 513 -50.97 -27.05 31.97
C GLN A 513 -50.78 -28.37 31.20
N GLN A 514 -49.70 -28.50 30.44
CA GLN A 514 -49.49 -29.61 29.52
C GLN A 514 -48.23 -30.41 29.88
N LEU A 515 -48.36 -31.74 29.91
CA LEU A 515 -47.26 -32.68 30.12
C LEU A 515 -47.23 -33.70 28.97
N ILE A 516 -46.09 -33.87 28.31
CA ILE A 516 -45.84 -34.93 27.33
C ILE A 516 -45.19 -36.14 28.01
N VAL A 517 -45.57 -37.34 27.56
CA VAL A 517 -44.86 -38.59 27.85
C VAL A 517 -44.44 -39.26 26.53
N ASN A 518 -43.14 -39.39 26.35
CA ASN A 518 -42.49 -40.13 25.26
C ASN A 518 -42.18 -41.56 25.71
N GLY A 519 -42.22 -42.49 24.78
CA GLY A 519 -42.08 -43.92 25.08
C GLY A 519 -42.22 -44.78 23.83
N LYS A 520 -42.33 -46.09 24.02
CA LYS A 520 -42.44 -47.07 22.93
C LYS A 520 -43.63 -48.01 23.15
N GLU A 521 -43.96 -48.76 22.10
CA GLU A 521 -45.01 -49.79 22.15
C GLU A 521 -44.84 -50.72 23.35
N GLY A 522 -45.91 -50.87 24.13
CA GLY A 522 -45.98 -51.70 25.33
C GLY A 522 -45.68 -50.97 26.64
N ASP A 523 -45.13 -49.75 26.61
CA ASP A 523 -45.08 -48.89 27.80
C ASP A 523 -46.50 -48.47 28.21
N THR A 524 -46.71 -48.29 29.52
CA THR A 524 -48.01 -47.91 30.09
C THR A 524 -47.90 -46.64 30.93
N VAL A 525 -48.84 -45.72 30.75
CA VAL A 525 -49.11 -44.64 31.70
C VAL A 525 -50.39 -44.95 32.45
N ASP A 526 -50.27 -45.14 33.75
CA ASP A 526 -51.39 -45.27 34.67
C ASP A 526 -51.73 -43.87 35.21
N LEU A 527 -52.83 -43.31 34.73
CA LEU A 527 -53.27 -41.95 35.00
C LEU A 527 -54.42 -41.97 36.01
N SER A 528 -54.07 -41.60 37.23
CA SER A 528 -55.00 -41.58 38.37
C SER A 528 -55.92 -40.37 38.31
N ASN A 529 -57.21 -40.64 38.52
CA ASN A 529 -58.23 -39.63 38.77
C ASN A 529 -58.44 -39.33 40.27
N ALA A 530 -57.43 -39.59 41.10
CA ALA A 530 -57.51 -39.30 42.53
C ALA A 530 -57.77 -37.81 42.78
N HIS A 531 -58.75 -37.54 43.65
CA HIS A 531 -59.13 -36.17 44.01
C HIS A 531 -57.94 -35.42 44.63
N VAL A 532 -57.64 -34.24 44.08
CA VAL A 532 -56.64 -33.31 44.61
C VAL A 532 -57.36 -32.22 45.39
N ALA A 533 -57.04 -32.09 46.67
CA ALA A 533 -57.68 -31.13 47.55
C ALA A 533 -57.58 -29.69 47.00
N GLY A 534 -58.72 -29.03 46.82
CA GLY A 534 -58.80 -27.66 46.32
C GLY A 534 -59.07 -27.52 44.82
N LEU A 535 -59.20 -28.63 44.08
CA LEU A 535 -59.66 -28.65 42.69
C LEU A 535 -61.10 -29.18 42.60
N ALA A 536 -61.79 -28.82 41.50
CA ALA A 536 -63.11 -29.35 41.21
C ALA A 536 -63.00 -30.84 40.81
N ASP A 537 -64.01 -31.62 41.20
CA ASP A 537 -64.10 -33.01 40.74
C ASP A 537 -64.17 -33.06 39.21
N GLY A 538 -63.47 -34.03 38.61
CA GLY A 538 -63.41 -34.22 37.17
C GLY A 538 -62.91 -35.61 36.83
N GLU A 539 -62.84 -35.90 35.53
CA GLU A 539 -62.32 -37.16 35.00
C GLU A 539 -61.36 -36.89 33.85
N TRP A 540 -60.35 -37.74 33.68
CA TRP A 540 -59.51 -37.76 32.49
C TRP A 540 -60.26 -38.37 31.31
N GLN A 541 -60.27 -37.65 30.18
CA GLN A 541 -60.89 -38.12 28.94
C GLN A 541 -59.94 -37.93 27.76
N GLN A 542 -59.88 -38.91 26.86
CA GLN A 542 -59.12 -38.74 25.63
C GLN A 542 -59.80 -37.69 24.74
N HIS A 543 -59.11 -36.58 24.48
CA HIS A 543 -59.58 -35.41 23.75
C HIS A 543 -58.98 -35.33 22.33
N GLY A 544 -58.65 -36.49 21.75
CA GLY A 544 -58.13 -36.61 20.38
C GLY A 544 -56.62 -36.79 20.31
N THR A 545 -56.01 -36.27 19.23
CA THR A 545 -54.58 -36.43 18.96
C THR A 545 -53.91 -35.11 18.60
N ALA A 546 -52.66 -34.94 19.02
CA ALA A 546 -51.81 -33.80 18.74
C ALA A 546 -50.58 -34.20 17.92
N GLN A 547 -50.04 -33.25 17.16
CA GLN A 547 -48.74 -33.37 16.49
C GLN A 547 -47.75 -32.40 17.12
N VAL A 548 -46.70 -32.92 17.73
CA VAL A 548 -45.62 -32.12 18.33
C VAL A 548 -44.31 -32.57 17.70
N SER A 549 -43.63 -31.65 17.01
CA SER A 549 -42.37 -31.91 16.30
C SER A 549 -42.38 -33.13 15.36
N GLY A 550 -43.54 -33.44 14.75
CA GLY A 550 -43.72 -34.54 13.80
C GLY A 550 -44.02 -35.90 14.43
N VAL A 551 -44.19 -35.97 15.76
CA VAL A 551 -44.63 -37.16 16.50
C VAL A 551 -46.10 -36.99 16.90
N THR A 552 -46.88 -38.06 16.76
CA THR A 552 -48.29 -38.08 17.15
C THR A 552 -48.46 -38.47 18.63
N TYR A 553 -49.30 -37.73 19.33
CA TYR A 553 -49.67 -37.98 20.74
C TYR A 553 -51.18 -38.13 20.88
N ASN A 554 -51.62 -39.04 21.75
CA ASN A 554 -52.98 -39.08 22.27
C ASN A 554 -53.08 -38.05 23.40
N VAL A 555 -54.05 -37.13 23.29
CA VAL A 555 -54.27 -36.08 24.29
C VAL A 555 -55.34 -36.54 25.27
N TYR A 556 -55.05 -36.46 26.56
CA TYR A 556 -55.99 -36.69 27.65
C TYR A 556 -56.18 -35.39 28.40
N GLU A 557 -57.41 -34.94 28.53
CA GLU A 557 -57.78 -33.70 29.23
C GLU A 557 -58.55 -34.05 30.51
N HIS A 558 -58.27 -33.35 31.60
CA HIS A 558 -59.02 -33.51 32.84
C HIS A 558 -60.20 -32.52 32.90
N SER A 559 -61.43 -33.01 32.98
CA SER A 559 -62.64 -32.16 32.87
C SER A 559 -62.82 -31.14 34.00
N GLY A 560 -62.17 -31.36 35.15
CA GLY A 560 -62.28 -30.50 36.35
C GLY A 560 -61.06 -29.60 36.59
N ALA A 561 -60.02 -29.68 35.75
CA ALA A 561 -58.76 -28.95 35.94
C ALA A 561 -58.19 -28.47 34.60
N HIS A 562 -57.44 -27.37 34.61
CA HIS A 562 -56.74 -26.89 33.41
C HIS A 562 -55.46 -27.72 33.16
N ALA A 563 -55.62 -29.02 32.89
CA ALA A 563 -54.52 -29.98 32.75
C ALA A 563 -54.72 -30.92 31.56
N GLU A 564 -53.63 -31.17 30.83
CA GLU A 564 -53.57 -32.13 29.73
C GLU A 564 -52.31 -33.01 29.80
N LEU A 565 -52.50 -34.29 29.50
CA LEU A 565 -51.44 -35.26 29.28
C LEU A 565 -51.40 -35.65 27.79
N LEU A 566 -50.25 -35.49 27.15
CA LEU A 566 -50.01 -35.90 25.78
C LEU A 566 -49.10 -37.15 25.80
N ALA A 567 -49.69 -38.33 25.61
CA ALA A 567 -48.93 -39.59 25.58
C ALA A 567 -48.66 -40.02 24.14
N GLN A 568 -47.42 -40.37 23.80
CA GLN A 568 -47.06 -40.78 22.42
C GLN A 568 -47.95 -41.95 21.95
N GLN A 569 -48.33 -41.96 20.66
CA GLN A 569 -49.43 -42.78 20.11
C GLN A 569 -49.35 -44.30 20.39
N ASP A 570 -48.18 -44.83 20.72
CA ASP A 570 -47.95 -46.27 20.97
C ASP A 570 -47.84 -46.62 22.47
N ILE A 571 -47.95 -45.64 23.36
CA ILE A 571 -48.02 -45.84 24.81
C ILE A 571 -49.48 -46.16 25.18
N GLN A 572 -49.69 -47.21 25.98
CA GLN A 572 -51.00 -47.49 26.54
C GLN A 572 -51.27 -46.55 27.71
N VAL A 573 -52.36 -45.78 27.67
CA VAL A 573 -52.80 -45.00 28.84
C VAL A 573 -53.99 -45.71 29.48
N VAL A 574 -53.87 -45.99 30.77
CA VAL A 574 -54.94 -46.55 31.60
C VAL A 574 -55.41 -45.44 32.52
N VAL A 575 -56.69 -45.05 32.42
CA VAL A 575 -57.30 -44.07 33.32
C VAL A 575 -58.01 -44.83 34.46
N HIS A 576 -57.79 -44.39 35.69
CA HIS A 576 -58.37 -44.99 36.90
C HIS A 576 -59.32 -44.06 37.64
#